data_AF-A0A918EQG3-F1
#
_entry.id   AF-A0A918EQG3-F1
#
_cell.length_a   1.000
_cell.length_b   1.000
_cell.length_c   1.000
_cell.angle_alpha   90.00
_cell.angle_beta   90.00
_cell.angle_gamma   90.00
#
_symmetry.space_group_name_H-M   'P 1'
#
loop_
_entity.id
_entity.type
_entity.pdbx_description
1 polymer ?
#
loop_
_entity_poly.entity_id
_entity_poly.type
_entity_poly.pdbx_seq_one_letter_code
_entity_poly.pdbx_strand_id
1 'polypeptide(L)'
;MCRVTSTTADRPRARLPGRPDTAKHRRPGSPAPPDQASQKETAIFTRTTPPPLPELTKLAQDGTLPGILRQLSGLGGCTTPIRLDGHRTEYDIDTGTGEIGRVLHHLDSADLPAGQLLVRCNNRRTTRCAACAEVYRRDTFQLITSGLRGGKGVPERVGTHPRVFATLTAPSFGPVHNRPSGPAGTVRPCRCGVRHDQEDAVLGTPLDPDTYDYDAAVLWNAHAGPLWQRFSIYLRREVAKRAGLSQRLFRQHARVSFAKVAEYQKRGAVHFHAVIRLDGPTGGDTPPPPWATAELLTDAIGAAAAKVRVDGPVIDGRAHTFTFGRQLDVRTIRSADFNDGQEVTERAVA
;
A
#
# COMPACT_ATOMS: atom_id res chain seq x y z
N MET A 1 -61.21 -3.95 -17.68
CA MET A 1 -62.18 -4.84 -18.36
C MET A 1 -61.44 -6.08 -18.81
N CYS A 2 -61.65 -7.19 -18.09
CA CYS A 2 -62.16 -8.49 -18.59
C CYS A 2 -61.18 -9.33 -19.42
N ARG A 3 -61.03 -10.64 -19.25
CA ARG A 3 -61.31 -11.62 -18.18
C ARG A 3 -60.65 -12.93 -18.67
N VAL A 4 -59.97 -13.60 -17.75
CA VAL A 4 -59.63 -15.04 -17.60
C VAL A 4 -60.33 -16.05 -18.55
N THR A 5 -59.58 -17.06 -19.04
CA THR A 5 -59.85 -18.49 -18.78
C THR A 5 -58.67 -19.43 -19.09
N SER A 6 -58.46 -20.33 -18.14
CA SER A 6 -57.54 -21.46 -18.02
C SER A 6 -58.07 -22.71 -18.73
N THR A 7 -57.18 -23.66 -19.06
CA THR A 7 -57.57 -25.07 -19.22
C THR A 7 -56.45 -26.00 -18.76
N THR A 8 -56.85 -26.95 -17.93
CA THR A 8 -56.12 -27.98 -17.20
C THR A 8 -56.03 -29.27 -18.04
N ALA A 9 -54.94 -30.04 -17.95
CA ALA A 9 -54.92 -31.45 -18.33
C ALA A 9 -53.86 -32.26 -17.56
N ASP A 10 -54.38 -33.06 -16.63
CA ASP A 10 -54.05 -34.42 -16.16
C ASP A 10 -52.63 -34.99 -16.01
N ARG A 11 -52.44 -35.65 -14.87
CA ARG A 11 -51.34 -36.56 -14.49
C ARG A 11 -51.74 -38.02 -14.76
N PRO A 12 -50.75 -38.91 -14.93
CA PRO A 12 -50.85 -40.23 -14.31
C PRO A 12 -49.68 -40.54 -13.34
N ARG A 13 -50.02 -41.25 -12.26
CA ARG A 13 -49.15 -41.79 -11.22
C ARG A 13 -48.42 -43.06 -11.69
N ALA A 14 -47.16 -43.24 -11.29
CA ALA A 14 -46.50 -44.55 -11.17
C ALA A 14 -45.52 -44.49 -9.97
N ARG A 15 -45.89 -45.08 -8.83
CA ARG A 15 -45.47 -46.39 -8.27
C ARG A 15 -43.96 -46.53 -8.00
N LEU A 16 -43.64 -46.48 -6.70
CA LEU A 16 -42.39 -46.91 -6.06
C LEU A 16 -42.23 -48.44 -6.17
N PRO A 17 -40.99 -48.96 -6.27
CA PRO A 17 -40.65 -50.29 -5.78
C PRO A 17 -39.97 -50.22 -4.40
N GLY A 18 -40.40 -51.12 -3.52
CA GLY A 18 -39.99 -51.22 -2.13
C GLY A 18 -38.67 -51.94 -1.87
N ARG A 19 -38.30 -51.88 -0.59
CA ARG A 19 -37.20 -52.59 0.10
C ARG A 19 -37.20 -54.11 -0.16
N PRO A 20 -36.02 -54.73 -0.07
CA PRO A 20 -35.86 -56.01 0.60
C PRO A 20 -35.12 -55.86 1.94
N ASP A 21 -35.54 -56.70 2.88
CA ASP A 21 -35.10 -56.80 4.26
C ASP A 21 -33.85 -57.71 4.41
N THR A 22 -33.01 -57.26 5.34
CA THR A 22 -32.08 -57.99 6.24
C THR A 22 -31.70 -59.46 6.01
N ALA A 23 -30.38 -59.71 5.87
CA ALA A 23 -29.71 -60.87 6.46
C ALA A 23 -28.22 -60.59 6.78
N LYS A 24 -27.87 -60.96 8.02
CA LYS A 24 -26.62 -60.78 8.76
C LYS A 24 -25.35 -61.23 8.01
N HIS A 25 -24.38 -60.32 7.85
CA HIS A 25 -22.95 -60.66 7.76
C HIS A 25 -22.09 -59.73 8.63
N ARG A 26 -21.03 -60.33 9.17
CA ARG A 26 -20.22 -59.92 10.32
C ARG A 26 -19.61 -58.51 10.18
N ARG A 27 -19.58 -57.77 11.31
CA ARG A 27 -18.87 -56.49 11.46
C ARG A 27 -17.38 -56.66 11.13
N PRO A 28 -16.80 -55.91 10.18
CA PRO A 28 -15.39 -55.58 10.22
C PRO A 28 -15.17 -54.57 11.36
N GLY A 29 -14.11 -54.77 12.14
CA GLY A 29 -13.77 -53.93 13.28
C GLY A 29 -13.68 -52.45 12.91
N SER A 30 -14.05 -51.59 13.86
CA SER A 30 -13.91 -50.14 13.77
C SER A 30 -12.51 -49.78 13.24
N PRO A 31 -12.39 -48.84 12.28
CA PRO A 31 -11.08 -48.30 11.95
C PRO A 31 -10.52 -47.66 13.22
N ALA A 32 -9.29 -48.03 13.57
CA ALA A 32 -8.53 -47.43 14.65
C ALA A 32 -8.56 -45.90 14.49
N PRO A 33 -8.60 -45.14 15.61
CA PRO A 33 -8.49 -43.69 15.53
C PRO A 33 -7.23 -43.35 14.74
N PRO A 34 -7.26 -42.33 13.87
CA PRO A 34 -6.06 -41.90 13.18
C PRO A 34 -5.01 -41.62 14.25
N ASP A 35 -3.85 -42.25 14.08
CA ASP A 35 -2.69 -42.06 14.93
C ASP A 35 -2.54 -40.56 15.13
N GLN A 36 -2.74 -40.09 16.38
CA GLN A 36 -2.50 -38.71 16.74
C GLN A 36 -1.00 -38.51 16.61
N ALA A 37 -0.55 -38.27 15.38
CA ALA A 37 0.73 -37.68 15.10
C ALA A 37 0.72 -36.38 15.87
N SER A 38 1.34 -36.43 17.05
CA SER A 38 1.69 -35.31 17.88
C SER A 38 2.25 -34.25 16.94
N GLN A 39 1.41 -33.25 16.61
CA GLN A 39 1.91 -31.99 16.13
C GLN A 39 2.72 -31.46 17.30
N LYS A 40 4.02 -31.78 17.31
CA LYS A 40 4.99 -30.98 18.02
C LYS A 40 4.94 -29.63 17.31
N GLU A 41 4.03 -28.77 17.76
CA GLU A 41 4.20 -27.34 17.70
C GLU A 41 5.60 -27.10 18.24
N THR A 42 6.56 -26.99 17.33
CA THR A 42 7.86 -26.48 17.67
C THR A 42 7.61 -24.99 17.75
N ALA A 43 7.04 -24.56 18.87
CA ALA A 43 7.11 -23.18 19.28
C ALA A 43 8.59 -22.83 19.14
N ILE A 44 8.90 -21.93 18.21
CA ILE A 44 10.16 -21.21 18.26
C ILE A 44 10.03 -20.36 19.51
N PHE A 45 10.25 -20.98 20.67
CA PHE A 45 10.76 -20.28 21.82
C PHE A 45 12.11 -19.77 21.33
N THR A 46 12.13 -18.52 20.88
CA THR A 46 13.31 -17.71 21.07
C THR A 46 13.62 -17.85 22.56
N ARG A 47 14.55 -18.74 22.91
CA ARG A 47 15.19 -18.66 24.21
C ARG A 47 15.68 -17.22 24.25
N THR A 48 15.03 -16.42 25.09
CA THR A 48 15.57 -15.14 25.51
C THR A 48 16.90 -15.52 26.14
N THR A 49 17.96 -15.46 25.36
CA THR A 49 19.31 -15.51 25.91
C THR A 49 19.30 -14.41 26.96
N PRO A 50 19.50 -14.73 28.26
CA PRO A 50 19.64 -13.68 29.25
C PRO A 50 20.68 -12.71 28.68
N PRO A 51 20.42 -11.40 28.70
CA PRO A 51 21.38 -10.45 28.14
C PRO A 51 22.73 -10.74 28.81
N PRO A 52 23.86 -10.63 28.09
CA PRO A 52 25.17 -11.03 28.61
C PRO A 52 25.41 -10.29 29.93
N LEU A 53 25.12 -10.98 31.04
CA LEU A 53 25.18 -10.45 32.39
C LEU A 53 26.55 -9.83 32.69
N PRO A 54 27.69 -10.42 32.25
CA PRO A 54 29.00 -9.82 32.44
C PRO A 54 29.17 -8.46 31.74
N GLU A 55 28.64 -8.30 30.52
CA GLU A 55 28.71 -7.03 29.79
C GLU A 55 27.81 -5.98 30.45
N LEU A 56 26.61 -6.36 30.87
CA LEU A 56 25.72 -5.46 31.62
C LEU A 56 26.29 -5.07 32.99
N THR A 57 26.95 -5.99 33.69
CA THR A 57 27.63 -5.70 34.96
C THR A 57 28.79 -4.75 34.75
N LYS A 58 29.58 -4.93 33.69
CA LYS A 58 30.68 -4.01 33.34
C LYS A 58 30.15 -2.61 32.99
N LEU A 59 29.13 -2.52 32.16
CA LEU A 59 28.47 -1.24 31.83
C LEU A 59 27.82 -0.57 33.05
N ALA A 60 27.32 -1.36 34.01
CA ALA A 60 26.79 -0.85 35.27
C ALA A 60 27.90 -0.32 36.20
N GLN A 61 29.02 -1.05 36.28
CA GLN A 61 30.21 -0.66 37.05
C GLN A 61 30.87 0.61 36.50
N ASP A 62 30.88 0.76 35.18
CA ASP A 62 31.44 1.94 34.49
C ASP A 62 30.48 3.15 34.48
N GLY A 63 29.27 3.02 35.04
CA GLY A 63 28.26 4.08 35.12
C GLY A 63 27.60 4.47 33.78
N THR A 64 27.93 3.77 32.69
CA THR A 64 27.45 4.06 31.32
C THR A 64 26.08 3.45 31.03
N LEU A 65 25.67 2.44 31.80
CA LEU A 65 24.43 1.69 31.61
C LEU A 65 23.16 2.56 31.48
N PRO A 66 22.91 3.58 32.33
CA PRO A 66 21.72 4.43 32.18
C PRO A 66 21.69 5.16 30.82
N GLY A 67 22.85 5.59 30.33
CA GLY A 67 22.97 6.26 29.06
C GLY A 67 22.74 5.34 27.86
N ILE A 68 23.27 4.10 27.93
CA ILE A 68 23.02 3.06 26.93
C ILE A 68 21.53 2.70 26.90
N LEU A 69 20.90 2.49 28.07
CA LEU A 69 19.47 2.19 28.15
C LEU A 69 18.59 3.30 27.58
N ARG A 70 18.93 4.57 27.82
CA ARG A 70 18.23 5.70 27.18
C ARG A 70 18.33 5.65 25.66
N GLN A 71 19.53 5.40 25.13
CA GLN A 71 19.74 5.33 23.69
C GLN A 71 19.00 4.16 23.06
N LEU A 72 19.06 2.97 23.66
CA LEU A 72 18.32 1.79 23.20
C LEU A 72 16.80 1.97 23.30
N SER A 73 16.31 2.64 24.35
CA SER A 73 14.87 2.97 24.49
C SER A 73 14.39 3.85 23.33
N GLY A 74 15.21 4.80 22.89
CA GLY A 74 14.92 5.65 21.72
C GLY A 74 14.79 4.88 20.40
N LEU A 75 15.35 3.67 20.31
CA LEU A 75 15.21 2.82 19.13
C LEU A 75 13.83 2.17 19.01
N GLY A 76 13.03 2.17 20.08
CA GLY A 76 11.66 1.66 20.07
C GLY A 76 11.54 0.22 19.54
N GLY A 77 12.50 -0.65 19.86
CA GLY A 77 12.54 -2.04 19.43
C GLY A 77 13.13 -2.29 18.04
N CYS A 78 13.81 -1.31 17.43
CA CYS A 78 14.53 -1.52 16.18
C CYS A 78 15.58 -2.65 16.32
N THR A 79 15.49 -3.67 15.46
CA THR A 79 16.35 -4.86 15.48
C THR A 79 17.67 -4.69 14.74
N THR A 80 17.77 -3.68 13.87
CA THR A 80 18.94 -3.42 13.03
C THR A 80 19.27 -1.93 13.00
N PRO A 81 19.55 -1.28 14.14
CA PRO A 81 19.80 0.16 14.19
C PRO A 81 21.00 0.56 13.32
N ILE A 82 20.93 1.76 12.75
CA ILE A 82 22.03 2.38 12.03
C ILE A 82 22.96 3.01 13.07
N ARG A 83 24.24 2.71 12.96
CA ARG A 83 25.31 3.27 13.78
C ARG A 83 25.89 4.47 13.03
N LEU A 84 25.73 5.66 13.61
CA LEU A 84 26.31 6.88 13.07
C LEU A 84 27.55 7.25 13.88
N ASP A 85 28.58 7.64 13.15
CA ASP A 85 29.84 8.17 13.67
C ASP A 85 30.00 9.61 13.19
N GLY A 86 30.53 10.48 14.05
CA GLY A 86 30.70 11.90 13.81
C GLY A 86 30.11 12.78 14.91
N HIS A 87 29.95 14.07 14.60
CA HIS A 87 29.51 15.07 15.56
C HIS A 87 28.44 16.00 14.99
N ARG A 88 27.68 16.66 15.87
CA ARG A 88 26.75 17.74 15.55
C ARG A 88 27.06 18.95 16.42
N THR A 89 27.27 20.09 15.78
CA THR A 89 27.40 21.38 16.47
C THR A 89 26.23 22.27 16.08
N GLU A 90 25.44 22.68 17.07
CA GLU A 90 24.39 23.68 16.91
C GLU A 90 24.93 25.03 17.33
N TYR A 91 24.72 26.02 16.48
CA TYR A 91 25.15 27.40 16.70
C TYR A 91 23.93 28.28 16.93
N ASP A 92 24.14 29.34 17.70
CA ASP A 92 23.24 30.48 17.75
C ASP A 92 23.26 31.15 16.36
N ILE A 93 22.09 31.47 15.81
CA ILE A 93 21.99 32.13 14.49
C ILE A 93 21.13 33.36 14.67
N ASP A 94 21.70 34.53 14.38
CA ASP A 94 20.91 35.75 14.24
C ASP A 94 20.04 35.62 12.98
N THR A 95 18.72 35.58 13.16
CA THR A 95 17.79 35.37 12.04
C THR A 95 17.54 36.63 11.20
N GLY A 96 17.96 37.81 11.68
CA GLY A 96 17.89 39.09 10.97
C GLY A 96 19.13 39.36 10.13
N THR A 97 20.32 39.00 10.61
CA THR A 97 21.61 39.24 9.92
C THR A 97 22.18 38.00 9.25
N GLY A 98 21.83 36.80 9.72
CA GLY A 98 22.41 35.53 9.29
C GLY A 98 23.77 35.21 9.92
N GLU A 99 24.22 36.00 10.90
CA GLU A 99 25.50 35.77 11.57
C GLU A 99 25.46 34.52 12.45
N ILE A 100 26.49 33.69 12.32
CA ILE A 100 26.69 32.49 13.14
C ILE A 100 27.35 32.92 14.43
N GLY A 101 26.62 32.81 15.53
CA GLY A 101 27.06 33.12 16.88
C GLY A 101 27.75 31.95 17.57
N ARG A 102 27.67 31.95 18.90
CA ARG A 102 28.33 30.94 19.75
C ARG A 102 27.72 29.55 19.57
N VAL A 103 28.50 28.53 19.90
CA VAL A 103 28.00 27.15 20.01
C VAL A 103 26.99 27.06 21.14
N LEU A 104 25.81 26.49 20.84
CA LEU A 104 24.76 26.18 21.80
C LEU A 104 24.89 24.74 22.31
N HIS A 105 25.09 23.81 21.38
CA HIS A 105 25.24 22.39 21.70
C HIS A 105 26.31 21.77 20.81
N HIS A 106 27.14 20.92 21.40
CA HIS A 106 28.04 20.05 20.67
C HIS A 106 27.79 18.62 21.14
N LEU A 107 27.63 17.72 20.18
CA LEU A 107 27.45 16.30 20.40
C LEU A 107 28.52 15.58 19.58
N ASP A 108 29.44 14.88 20.23
CA ASP A 108 30.29 13.89 19.57
C ASP A 108 29.74 12.49 19.85
N SER A 109 29.62 11.68 18.80
CA SER A 109 29.11 10.31 18.93
C SER A 109 30.07 9.40 19.69
N ALA A 110 31.37 9.68 19.70
CA ALA A 110 32.37 8.92 20.45
C ALA A 110 32.19 9.10 21.97
N ASP A 111 31.66 10.25 22.41
CA ASP A 111 31.34 10.55 23.80
C ASP A 111 30.02 9.90 24.26
N LEU A 112 29.26 9.32 23.33
CA LEU A 112 28.04 8.62 23.70
C LEU A 112 28.35 7.29 24.40
N PRO A 113 27.50 6.84 25.33
CA PRO A 113 27.70 5.59 26.07
C PRO A 113 27.89 4.33 25.21
N ALA A 114 27.39 4.33 23.98
CA ALA A 114 27.56 3.23 23.03
C ALA A 114 28.77 3.42 22.08
N GLY A 115 29.56 4.49 22.27
CA GLY A 115 30.64 4.95 21.39
C GLY A 115 30.19 5.41 20.00
N GLN A 116 28.88 5.42 19.76
CA GLN A 116 28.23 5.74 18.49
C GLN A 116 26.83 6.29 18.78
N LEU A 117 26.27 7.02 17.81
CA LEU A 117 24.85 7.40 17.84
C LEU A 117 24.03 6.32 17.14
N LEU A 118 23.22 5.59 17.91
CA LEU A 118 22.27 4.64 17.36
C LEU A 118 20.97 5.33 16.95
N VAL A 119 20.58 5.14 15.68
CA VAL A 119 19.27 5.58 15.17
C VAL A 119 18.49 4.40 14.59
N ARG A 120 17.16 4.53 14.58
CA ARG A 120 16.27 3.54 13.99
C ARG A 120 16.60 3.35 12.50
N CYS A 121 16.51 2.12 12.01
CA CYS A 121 16.74 1.85 10.59
C CYS A 121 15.70 2.45 9.64
N ASN A 122 14.53 2.82 10.18
CA ASN A 122 13.38 3.32 9.43
C ASN A 122 12.98 2.44 8.24
N ASN A 123 13.31 1.13 8.31
CA ASN A 123 12.94 0.20 7.26
C ASN A 123 11.45 -0.10 7.35
N ARG A 124 10.73 0.19 6.26
CA ARG A 124 9.29 -0.03 6.15
C ARG A 124 8.88 -1.49 5.94
N ARG A 125 9.82 -2.40 5.70
CA ARG A 125 9.52 -3.82 5.42
C ARG A 125 9.50 -4.61 6.73
N THR A 126 8.35 -5.20 7.06
CA THR A 126 8.19 -6.07 8.25
C THR A 126 9.21 -7.19 8.30
N THR A 127 9.57 -7.76 7.14
CA THR A 127 10.60 -8.81 7.00
C THR A 127 12.03 -8.35 7.31
N ARG A 128 12.28 -7.03 7.38
CA ARG A 128 13.59 -6.46 7.73
C ARG A 128 13.62 -5.92 9.15
N CYS A 129 12.57 -5.22 9.57
CA CYS A 129 12.43 -4.73 10.93
C CYS A 129 10.95 -4.51 11.29
N ALA A 130 10.36 -5.43 12.06
CA ALA A 130 8.95 -5.37 12.45
C ALA A 130 8.61 -4.08 13.23
N ALA A 131 9.46 -3.67 14.18
CA ALA A 131 9.21 -2.48 15.01
C ALA A 131 9.22 -1.16 14.20
N CYS A 132 10.14 -1.01 13.24
CA CYS A 132 10.16 0.19 12.38
C CYS A 132 9.03 0.19 11.36
N ALA A 133 8.71 -0.97 10.77
CA ALA A 133 7.59 -1.12 9.85
C ALA A 133 6.25 -0.81 10.53
N GLU A 134 6.07 -1.24 11.78
CA GLU A 134 4.84 -1.00 12.55
C GLU A 134 4.64 0.49 12.89
N VAL A 135 5.70 1.19 13.29
CA VAL A 135 5.63 2.65 13.51
C VAL A 135 5.29 3.36 12.20
N TYR A 136 5.98 3.02 11.12
CA TYR A 136 5.68 3.58 9.79
C TYR A 136 4.21 3.35 9.38
N ARG A 137 3.69 2.14 9.61
CA ARG A 137 2.30 1.78 9.28
C ARG A 137 1.30 2.63 10.07
N ARG A 138 1.52 2.78 11.38
CA ARG A 138 0.66 3.63 12.25
C ARG A 138 0.73 5.10 11.86
N ASP A 139 1.92 5.62 11.60
CA ASP A 139 2.11 7.01 11.19
C ASP A 139 1.45 7.28 9.85
N THR A 140 1.63 6.37 8.88
CA THR A 140 0.97 6.46 7.57
C THR A 140 -0.55 6.40 7.71
N PHE A 141 -1.08 5.48 8.54
CA PHE A 141 -2.51 5.41 8.81
C PHE A 141 -3.05 6.74 9.36
N GLN A 142 -2.35 7.35 10.31
CA GLN A 142 -2.77 8.63 10.90
C GLN A 142 -2.67 9.78 9.89
N LEU A 143 -1.62 9.84 9.08
CA LEU A 143 -1.45 10.85 8.02
C LEU A 143 -2.57 10.78 6.97
N ILE A 144 -2.92 9.57 6.53
CA ILE A 144 -3.98 9.38 5.54
C ILE A 144 -5.34 9.67 6.16
N THR A 145 -5.62 9.13 7.34
CA THR A 145 -6.93 9.28 8.00
C THR A 145 -7.19 10.73 8.39
N SER A 146 -6.21 11.44 8.95
CA SER A 146 -6.37 12.86 9.28
C SER A 146 -6.56 13.73 8.04
N GLY A 147 -5.87 13.42 6.95
CA GLY A 147 -6.09 14.06 5.65
C GLY A 147 -7.48 13.79 5.06
N LEU A 148 -8.15 12.71 5.45
CA LEU A 148 -9.46 12.34 4.91
C LEU A 148 -10.63 12.84 5.76
N ARG A 149 -10.47 12.87 7.09
CA ARG A 149 -11.57 13.15 8.04
C ARG A 149 -11.30 14.32 9.00
N GLY A 150 -10.08 14.84 9.04
CA GLY A 150 -9.61 15.79 10.06
C GLY A 150 -8.97 15.09 11.27
N GLY A 151 -8.49 15.89 12.23
CA GLY A 151 -7.76 15.45 13.42
C GLY A 151 -6.25 15.69 13.34
N LYS A 152 -5.54 15.58 14.47
CA LYS A 152 -4.07 15.80 14.57
C LYS A 152 -3.61 17.15 13.97
N GLY A 153 -4.41 18.21 14.15
CA GLY A 153 -4.14 19.55 13.61
C GLY A 153 -4.72 19.81 12.22
N VAL A 154 -5.35 18.82 11.57
CA VAL A 154 -6.09 18.99 10.31
C VAL A 154 -7.56 19.28 10.61
N PRO A 155 -8.19 20.31 10.03
CA PRO A 155 -9.62 20.60 10.25
C PRO A 155 -10.56 19.50 9.73
N GLU A 156 -11.66 19.26 10.46
CA GLU A 156 -12.69 18.26 10.10
C GLU A 156 -13.35 18.55 8.75
N ARG A 157 -13.38 19.82 8.33
CA ARG A 157 -13.91 20.23 7.01
C ARG A 157 -13.20 19.56 5.84
N VAL A 158 -11.96 19.08 5.99
CA VAL A 158 -11.30 18.31 4.93
C VAL A 158 -12.11 17.06 4.54
N GLY A 159 -12.94 16.59 5.48
CA GLY A 159 -13.96 15.56 5.31
C GLY A 159 -15.01 15.86 4.24
N THR A 160 -15.19 17.11 3.79
CA THR A 160 -16.16 17.48 2.75
C THR A 160 -15.53 17.81 1.40
N HIS A 161 -14.20 17.85 1.33
CA HIS A 161 -13.49 18.25 0.12
C HIS A 161 -13.55 17.15 -0.97
N PRO A 162 -13.74 17.49 -2.26
CA PRO A 162 -13.83 16.52 -3.35
C PRO A 162 -12.56 15.70 -3.47
N ARG A 163 -12.73 14.38 -3.54
CA ARG A 163 -11.62 13.42 -3.53
C ARG A 163 -11.97 12.12 -4.23
N VAL A 164 -10.93 11.48 -4.72
CA VAL A 164 -11.01 10.19 -5.40
C VAL A 164 -9.84 9.29 -4.99
N PHE A 165 -10.09 8.00 -5.03
CA PHE A 165 -9.08 6.96 -5.02
C PHE A 165 -8.77 6.57 -6.47
N ALA A 166 -7.52 6.70 -6.88
CA ALA A 166 -7.07 6.35 -8.22
C ALA A 166 -6.01 5.25 -8.16
N THR A 167 -6.19 4.21 -8.98
CA THR A 167 -5.21 3.15 -9.19
C THR A 167 -4.65 3.22 -10.61
N LEU A 168 -3.36 3.53 -10.74
CA LEU A 168 -2.66 3.58 -12.01
C LEU A 168 -1.73 2.37 -12.13
N THR A 169 -1.89 1.59 -13.20
CA THR A 169 -1.14 0.34 -13.39
C THR A 169 -0.10 0.45 -14.49
N ALA A 170 0.88 -0.45 -14.45
CA ALA A 170 1.81 -0.65 -15.54
C ALA A 170 1.10 -1.21 -16.79
N PRO A 171 1.64 -0.99 -17.99
CA PRO A 171 1.21 -1.73 -19.18
C PRO A 171 1.52 -3.24 -19.04
N SER A 172 1.12 -4.00 -20.06
CA SER A 172 1.53 -5.40 -20.21
C SER A 172 2.91 -5.47 -20.86
N PHE A 173 3.76 -6.38 -20.38
CA PHE A 173 5.07 -6.71 -20.98
C PHE A 173 5.08 -8.11 -21.59
N GLY A 174 3.94 -8.79 -21.56
CA GLY A 174 3.79 -10.19 -21.95
C GLY A 174 2.71 -10.86 -21.11
N PRO A 175 2.15 -12.00 -21.57
CA PRO A 175 1.15 -12.73 -20.83
C PRO A 175 1.78 -13.38 -19.58
N VAL A 176 1.12 -13.23 -18.43
CA VAL A 176 1.57 -13.81 -17.14
C VAL A 176 0.52 -14.75 -16.57
N HIS A 177 0.96 -15.68 -15.74
CA HIS A 177 0.08 -16.46 -14.89
C HIS A 177 -0.75 -15.53 -14.00
N ASN A 178 -2.06 -15.71 -14.02
CA ASN A 178 -3.00 -14.88 -13.27
C ASN A 178 -4.18 -15.73 -12.77
N ARG A 179 -4.98 -15.13 -11.89
CA ARG A 179 -6.19 -15.74 -11.34
C ARG A 179 -7.42 -14.92 -11.77
N PRO A 180 -7.90 -15.11 -13.01
CA PRO A 180 -9.01 -14.30 -13.52
C PRO A 180 -10.31 -14.66 -12.79
N SER A 181 -11.07 -13.63 -12.41
CA SER A 181 -12.39 -13.81 -11.81
C SER A 181 -13.48 -13.76 -12.88
N GLY A 182 -14.49 -14.62 -12.72
CA GLY A 182 -15.72 -14.65 -13.50
C GLY A 182 -16.92 -14.07 -12.74
N PRO A 183 -18.13 -14.20 -13.32
CA PRO A 183 -19.38 -13.82 -12.67
C PRO A 183 -19.49 -14.46 -11.28
N ALA A 184 -20.12 -13.73 -10.34
CA ALA A 184 -20.30 -14.13 -8.96
C ALA A 184 -19.00 -14.51 -8.21
N GLY A 185 -17.85 -13.96 -8.63
CA GLY A 185 -16.56 -14.21 -7.97
C GLY A 185 -15.95 -15.59 -8.26
N THR A 186 -16.49 -16.32 -9.25
CA THR A 186 -15.97 -17.63 -9.64
C THR A 186 -14.54 -17.54 -10.17
N VAL A 187 -13.69 -18.51 -9.84
CA VAL A 187 -12.32 -18.55 -10.36
C VAL A 187 -12.32 -19.18 -11.73
N ARG A 188 -11.82 -18.45 -12.73
CA ARG A 188 -11.66 -18.96 -14.09
C ARG A 188 -10.27 -19.58 -14.26
N PRO A 189 -10.11 -20.59 -15.13
CA PRO A 189 -8.80 -21.08 -15.50
C PRO A 189 -7.92 -19.96 -16.03
N CYS A 190 -6.64 -19.99 -15.65
CA CYS A 190 -5.61 -19.19 -16.26
C CYS A 190 -5.43 -19.61 -17.73
N ARG A 191 -4.74 -18.77 -18.51
CA ARG A 191 -4.43 -19.05 -19.92
C ARG A 191 -3.57 -20.31 -20.10
N CYS A 192 -2.84 -20.75 -19.07
CA CYS A 192 -2.16 -22.06 -19.06
C CYS A 192 -3.11 -23.27 -18.91
N GLY A 193 -4.42 -23.04 -18.71
CA GLY A 193 -5.42 -24.09 -18.48
C GLY A 193 -5.64 -24.45 -17.01
N VAL A 194 -4.76 -24.02 -16.10
CA VAL A 194 -4.84 -24.34 -14.65
C VAL A 194 -5.68 -23.31 -13.90
N ARG A 195 -6.48 -23.76 -12.91
CA ARG A 195 -7.12 -22.87 -11.93
C ARG A 195 -6.17 -22.67 -10.75
N HIS A 196 -5.47 -21.55 -10.74
CA HIS A 196 -4.53 -21.22 -9.67
C HIS A 196 -5.25 -20.86 -8.36
N ASP A 197 -4.67 -21.29 -7.24
CA ASP A 197 -4.99 -20.76 -5.92
C ASP A 197 -4.49 -19.30 -5.78
N GLN A 198 -4.98 -18.57 -4.78
CA GLN A 198 -4.55 -17.20 -4.50
C GLN A 198 -3.07 -17.10 -4.05
N GLU A 199 -2.54 -18.16 -3.42
CA GLU A 199 -1.16 -18.25 -2.92
C GLU A 199 -0.23 -18.99 -3.89
N ASP A 200 -0.71 -19.39 -5.06
CA ASP A 200 0.10 -20.11 -6.03
C ASP A 200 1.34 -19.28 -6.45
N ALA A 201 2.51 -19.87 -6.26
CA ALA A 201 3.81 -19.22 -6.47
C ALA A 201 4.06 -18.84 -7.92
N VAL A 202 3.39 -19.49 -8.89
CA VAL A 202 3.56 -19.12 -10.31
C VAL A 202 2.81 -17.83 -10.67
N LEU A 203 1.88 -17.34 -9.84
CA LEU A 203 1.12 -16.13 -10.15
C LEU A 203 2.03 -14.92 -10.33
N GLY A 204 1.87 -14.26 -11.47
CA GLY A 204 2.66 -13.10 -11.89
C GLY A 204 3.90 -13.46 -12.71
N THR A 205 4.30 -14.73 -12.76
CA THR A 205 5.39 -15.18 -13.65
C THR A 205 4.93 -15.23 -15.11
N PRO A 206 5.82 -15.02 -16.09
CA PRO A 206 5.46 -15.13 -17.51
C PRO A 206 4.94 -16.51 -17.88
N LEU A 207 3.93 -16.55 -18.75
CA LEU A 207 3.43 -17.81 -19.31
C LEU A 207 4.45 -18.44 -20.27
N ASP A 208 5.20 -17.60 -20.96
CA ASP A 208 6.35 -17.96 -21.77
C ASP A 208 7.50 -17.01 -21.40
N PRO A 209 8.51 -17.49 -20.67
CA PRO A 209 9.66 -16.69 -20.29
C PRO A 209 10.46 -16.15 -21.49
N ASP A 210 10.51 -16.88 -22.61
CA ASP A 210 11.38 -16.52 -23.73
C ASP A 210 10.84 -15.33 -24.54
N THR A 211 9.53 -15.04 -24.42
CA THR A 211 8.86 -13.95 -25.15
C THR A 211 8.44 -12.78 -24.25
N TYR A 212 8.73 -12.82 -22.96
CA TYR A 212 8.41 -11.74 -22.03
C TYR A 212 9.40 -10.58 -22.14
N ASP A 213 8.89 -9.35 -22.24
CA ASP A 213 9.71 -8.14 -22.37
C ASP A 213 10.24 -7.69 -20.99
N TYR A 214 11.26 -8.40 -20.49
CA TYR A 214 11.89 -8.11 -19.20
C TYR A 214 12.55 -6.73 -19.17
N ASP A 215 13.16 -6.31 -20.28
CA ASP A 215 13.82 -5.00 -20.38
C ASP A 215 12.79 -3.88 -20.18
N ALA A 216 11.67 -3.92 -20.89
CA ALA A 216 10.61 -2.95 -20.70
C ALA A 216 10.02 -2.99 -19.29
N ALA A 217 9.90 -4.19 -18.68
CA ALA A 217 9.37 -4.33 -17.31
C ALA A 217 10.30 -3.71 -16.25
N VAL A 218 11.61 -3.96 -16.34
CA VAL A 218 12.62 -3.40 -15.45
C VAL A 218 12.71 -1.89 -15.65
N LEU A 219 12.79 -1.44 -16.91
CA LEU A 219 12.87 -0.02 -17.21
C LEU A 219 11.60 0.72 -16.80
N TRP A 220 10.41 0.13 -16.95
CA TRP A 220 9.16 0.71 -16.43
C TRP A 220 9.25 1.00 -14.94
N ASN A 221 9.71 0.02 -14.14
CA ASN A 221 9.88 0.20 -12.70
C ASN A 221 10.89 1.30 -12.37
N ALA A 222 12.01 1.37 -13.11
CA ALA A 222 12.99 2.44 -12.96
C ALA A 222 12.41 3.83 -13.28
N HIS A 223 11.45 3.92 -14.21
CA HIS A 223 10.82 5.17 -14.64
C HIS A 223 9.50 5.47 -13.92
N ALA A 224 9.06 4.64 -12.97
CA ALA A 224 7.81 4.82 -12.24
C ALA A 224 7.74 6.18 -11.51
N GLY A 225 8.85 6.64 -10.93
CA GLY A 225 8.97 7.97 -10.31
C GLY A 225 8.74 9.11 -11.31
N PRO A 226 9.52 9.19 -12.41
CA PRO A 226 9.28 10.14 -13.50
C PRO A 226 7.86 10.14 -14.06
N LEU A 227 7.23 8.97 -14.23
CA LEU A 227 5.85 8.85 -14.69
C LEU A 227 4.87 9.50 -13.72
N TRP A 228 5.02 9.24 -12.42
CA TRP A 228 4.21 9.89 -11.40
C TRP A 228 4.41 11.41 -11.38
N GLN A 229 5.65 11.88 -11.55
CA GLN A 229 5.93 13.31 -11.62
C GLN A 229 5.22 13.95 -12.82
N ARG A 230 5.32 13.34 -14.00
CA ARG A 230 4.63 13.78 -15.22
C ARG A 230 3.11 13.78 -15.04
N PHE A 231 2.56 12.73 -14.43
CA PHE A 231 1.14 12.62 -14.08
C PHE A 231 0.69 13.78 -13.20
N SER A 232 1.42 14.06 -12.12
CA SER A 232 1.10 15.13 -11.18
C SER A 232 1.09 16.51 -11.85
N ILE A 233 1.99 16.73 -12.81
CA ILE A 233 2.03 17.95 -13.62
C ILE A 233 0.80 18.05 -14.52
N TYR A 234 0.50 16.99 -15.27
CA TYR A 234 -0.66 16.99 -16.17
C TYR A 234 -1.98 17.04 -15.44
N LEU A 235 -2.12 16.39 -14.30
CA LEU A 235 -3.31 16.48 -13.47
C LEU A 235 -3.61 17.92 -13.08
N ARG A 236 -2.62 18.66 -12.55
CA ARG A 236 -2.81 20.09 -12.22
C ARG A 236 -3.19 20.94 -13.43
N ARG A 237 -2.66 20.62 -14.61
CA ARG A 237 -3.01 21.28 -15.88
C ARG A 237 -4.44 20.99 -16.31
N GLU A 238 -4.84 19.73 -16.24
CA GLU A 238 -6.17 19.28 -16.64
C GLU A 238 -7.27 19.82 -15.71
N VAL A 239 -6.99 19.93 -14.41
CA VAL A 239 -7.89 20.59 -13.44
C VAL A 239 -7.99 22.08 -13.74
N ALA A 240 -6.86 22.80 -13.87
CA ALA A 240 -6.87 24.23 -14.16
C ALA A 240 -7.63 24.53 -15.46
N LYS A 241 -7.39 23.75 -16.52
CA LYS A 241 -8.09 23.87 -17.80
C LYS A 241 -9.60 23.72 -17.64
N ARG A 242 -10.07 22.70 -16.90
CA ARG A 242 -11.51 22.47 -16.67
C ARG A 242 -12.16 23.55 -15.80
N ALA A 243 -11.38 24.15 -14.92
CA ALA A 243 -11.82 25.32 -14.15
C ALA A 243 -11.83 26.63 -14.96
N GLY A 244 -11.41 26.61 -16.24
CA GLY A 244 -11.27 27.83 -17.05
C GLY A 244 -10.11 28.74 -16.60
N LEU A 245 -9.13 28.19 -15.87
CA LEU A 245 -8.03 28.95 -15.28
C LEU A 245 -6.68 28.64 -15.94
N SER A 246 -5.80 29.64 -15.96
CA SER A 246 -4.37 29.39 -16.18
C SER A 246 -3.78 28.64 -14.98
N GLN A 247 -2.67 27.91 -15.17
CA GLN A 247 -1.97 27.25 -14.06
C GLN A 247 -1.48 28.22 -12.98
N ARG A 248 -1.13 29.46 -13.38
CA ARG A 248 -0.70 30.50 -12.45
C ARG A 248 -1.86 30.94 -11.56
N LEU A 249 -3.01 31.19 -12.18
CA LEU A 249 -4.22 31.63 -11.47
C LEU A 249 -4.79 30.49 -10.61
N PHE A 250 -4.75 29.24 -11.08
CA PHE A 250 -5.24 28.08 -10.34
C PHE A 250 -4.69 28.01 -8.90
N ARG A 251 -3.40 28.31 -8.69
CA ARG A 251 -2.77 28.27 -7.35
C ARG A 251 -3.36 29.27 -6.36
N GLN A 252 -4.02 30.32 -6.83
CA GLN A 252 -4.70 31.32 -6.01
C GLN A 252 -6.13 30.90 -5.63
N HIS A 253 -6.68 29.86 -6.29
CA HIS A 253 -8.05 29.41 -6.08
C HIS A 253 -8.16 28.01 -5.48
N ALA A 254 -7.22 27.12 -5.78
CA ALA A 254 -7.31 25.73 -5.37
C ALA A 254 -5.94 25.04 -5.35
N ARG A 255 -5.87 23.91 -4.63
CA ARG A 255 -4.72 23.02 -4.59
C ARG A 255 -5.12 21.58 -4.89
N VAL A 256 -4.33 20.91 -5.71
CA VAL A 256 -4.40 19.44 -5.84
C VAL A 256 -3.48 18.84 -4.79
N SER A 257 -4.08 18.21 -3.78
CA SER A 257 -3.37 17.49 -2.72
C SER A 257 -3.47 15.99 -2.99
N PHE A 258 -2.41 15.24 -2.71
CA PHE A 258 -2.47 13.79 -2.83
C PHE A 258 -1.58 13.10 -1.81
N ALA A 259 -1.95 11.88 -1.46
CA ALA A 259 -1.07 10.89 -0.88
C ALA A 259 -1.05 9.68 -1.82
N LYS A 260 0.10 9.03 -1.95
CA LYS A 260 0.27 7.89 -2.85
C LYS A 260 1.10 6.80 -2.21
N VAL A 261 0.78 5.57 -2.57
CA VAL A 261 1.58 4.39 -2.31
C VAL A 261 1.96 3.76 -3.64
N ALA A 262 3.15 3.16 -3.70
CA ALA A 262 3.67 2.48 -4.86
C ALA A 262 3.99 1.05 -4.47
N GLU A 263 3.36 0.10 -5.15
CA GLU A 263 3.35 -1.29 -4.74
C GLU A 263 3.63 -2.23 -5.90
N TYR A 264 4.22 -3.36 -5.58
CA TYR A 264 4.50 -4.39 -6.56
C TYR A 264 3.27 -5.27 -6.74
N GLN A 265 2.77 -5.32 -7.98
CA GLN A 265 1.84 -6.38 -8.36
C GLN A 265 2.56 -7.74 -8.28
N LYS A 266 1.82 -8.85 -8.23
CA LYS A 266 2.39 -10.21 -8.27
C LYS A 266 3.37 -10.41 -9.44
N ARG A 267 3.15 -9.71 -10.57
CA ARG A 267 4.05 -9.71 -11.74
C ARG A 267 5.29 -8.81 -11.63
N GLY A 268 5.59 -8.29 -10.44
CA GLY A 268 6.77 -7.43 -10.19
C GLY A 268 6.69 -6.02 -10.78
N ALA A 269 5.59 -5.64 -11.44
CA ALA A 269 5.40 -4.29 -11.96
C ALA A 269 4.83 -3.36 -10.87
N VAL A 270 5.40 -2.17 -10.73
CA VAL A 270 4.90 -1.15 -9.82
C VAL A 270 3.55 -0.61 -10.31
N HIS A 271 2.59 -0.49 -9.40
CA HIS A 271 1.35 0.25 -9.57
C HIS A 271 1.18 1.26 -8.44
N PHE A 272 0.43 2.32 -8.73
CA PHE A 272 0.19 3.40 -7.78
C PHE A 272 -1.25 3.36 -7.29
N HIS A 273 -1.40 3.45 -5.97
CA HIS A 273 -2.65 3.81 -5.33
C HIS A 273 -2.53 5.24 -4.83
N ALA A 274 -3.51 6.09 -5.12
CA ALA A 274 -3.48 7.48 -4.74
C ALA A 274 -4.83 7.98 -4.26
N VAL A 275 -4.84 8.61 -3.09
CA VAL A 275 -5.94 9.48 -2.66
C VAL A 275 -5.60 10.87 -3.17
N ILE A 276 -6.44 11.42 -4.04
CA ILE A 276 -6.27 12.73 -4.66
C ILE A 276 -7.46 13.60 -4.28
N ARG A 277 -7.20 14.84 -3.85
CA ARG A 277 -8.19 15.77 -3.33
C ARG A 277 -8.02 17.16 -3.93
N LEU A 278 -9.13 17.85 -4.13
CA LEU A 278 -9.17 19.28 -4.41
C LEU A 278 -9.45 20.05 -3.13
N ASP A 279 -8.52 20.93 -2.79
CA ASP A 279 -8.56 21.80 -1.61
C ASP A 279 -8.68 23.27 -2.04
N GLY A 280 -8.93 24.15 -1.08
CA GLY A 280 -8.76 25.59 -1.25
C GLY A 280 -7.29 26.00 -1.48
N PRO A 281 -7.03 27.29 -1.71
CA PRO A 281 -5.72 27.78 -2.14
C PRO A 281 -4.61 27.57 -1.11
N THR A 282 -4.94 27.55 0.18
CA THR A 282 -3.97 27.27 1.26
C THR A 282 -3.91 25.79 1.64
N GLY A 283 -4.70 24.92 1.02
CA GLY A 283 -4.77 23.49 1.32
C GLY A 283 -6.00 23.11 2.14
N GLY A 284 -5.88 22.04 2.93
CA GLY A 284 -7.02 21.42 3.64
C GLY A 284 -7.76 22.33 4.62
N ASP A 285 -7.14 23.45 5.02
CA ASP A 285 -7.74 24.42 5.94
C ASP A 285 -8.75 25.35 5.27
N THR A 286 -8.69 25.49 3.94
CA THR A 286 -9.59 26.35 3.18
C THR A 286 -10.54 25.53 2.31
N PRO A 287 -11.83 25.91 2.25
CA PRO A 287 -12.79 25.17 1.44
C PRO A 287 -12.43 25.26 -0.05
N PRO A 288 -12.67 24.18 -0.81
CA PRO A 288 -12.50 24.20 -2.25
C PRO A 288 -13.57 25.09 -2.90
N PRO A 289 -13.28 25.67 -4.08
CA PRO A 289 -14.23 26.48 -4.81
C PRO A 289 -15.41 25.64 -5.36
N PRO A 290 -16.58 26.23 -5.65
CA PRO A 290 -17.78 25.47 -6.04
C PRO A 290 -17.64 24.60 -7.30
N TRP A 291 -16.74 24.97 -8.23
CA TRP A 291 -16.47 24.20 -9.44
C TRP A 291 -15.61 22.96 -9.17
N ALA A 292 -14.93 22.87 -8.03
CA ALA A 292 -14.11 21.74 -7.68
C ALA A 292 -15.02 20.59 -7.26
N THR A 293 -15.21 19.61 -8.15
CA THR A 293 -16.03 18.42 -7.90
C THR A 293 -15.22 17.13 -8.08
N ALA A 294 -15.74 16.02 -7.57
CA ALA A 294 -15.10 14.72 -7.74
C ALA A 294 -15.18 14.23 -9.20
N GLU A 295 -16.23 14.62 -9.92
CA GLU A 295 -16.41 14.37 -11.35
C GLU A 295 -15.33 15.09 -12.16
N LEU A 296 -15.13 16.39 -11.92
CA LEU A 296 -14.06 17.16 -12.58
C LEU A 296 -12.70 16.54 -12.31
N LEU A 297 -12.45 16.11 -11.06
CA LEU A 297 -11.20 15.46 -10.68
C LEU A 297 -11.01 14.11 -11.39
N THR A 298 -12.08 13.30 -11.49
CA THR A 298 -12.09 12.02 -12.19
C THR A 298 -11.73 12.19 -13.66
N ASP A 299 -12.37 13.14 -14.34
CA ASP A 299 -12.10 13.43 -15.75
C ASP A 299 -10.68 13.96 -15.97
N ALA A 300 -10.19 14.80 -15.05
CA ALA A 300 -8.84 15.32 -15.10
C ALA A 300 -7.79 14.22 -14.91
N ILE A 301 -8.03 13.24 -14.04
CA ILE A 301 -7.15 12.07 -13.83
C ILE A 301 -7.11 11.20 -15.09
N GLY A 302 -8.26 10.89 -15.69
CA GLY A 302 -8.32 10.13 -16.94
C GLY A 302 -7.54 10.82 -18.07
N ALA A 303 -7.77 12.11 -18.25
CA ALA A 303 -7.05 12.90 -19.26
C ALA A 303 -5.55 13.03 -18.98
N ALA A 304 -5.15 13.18 -17.71
CA ALA A 304 -3.75 13.27 -17.34
C ALA A 304 -3.03 11.93 -17.56
N ALA A 305 -3.61 10.82 -17.08
CA ALA A 305 -3.05 9.48 -17.24
C ALA A 305 -2.84 9.11 -18.72
N ALA A 306 -3.81 9.43 -19.58
CA ALA A 306 -3.72 9.18 -21.02
C ALA A 306 -2.61 9.99 -21.74
N LYS A 307 -2.22 11.15 -21.20
CA LYS A 307 -1.18 12.02 -21.78
C LYS A 307 0.22 11.71 -21.30
N VAL A 308 0.37 11.02 -20.17
CA VAL A 308 1.69 10.75 -19.58
C VAL A 308 2.51 9.88 -20.52
N ARG A 309 3.65 10.44 -20.91
CA ARG A 309 4.71 9.78 -21.66
C ARG A 309 6.05 10.21 -21.08
N VAL A 310 6.93 9.24 -20.84
CA VAL A 310 8.32 9.47 -20.42
C VAL A 310 9.21 8.67 -21.37
N ASP A 311 10.15 9.35 -22.01
CA ASP A 311 11.15 8.69 -22.85
C ASP A 311 12.19 8.00 -21.97
N GLY A 312 12.64 6.83 -22.42
CA GLY A 312 13.63 5.99 -21.76
C GLY A 312 14.93 5.89 -22.54
N PRO A 313 15.89 5.08 -22.06
CA PRO A 313 17.12 4.82 -22.78
C PRO A 313 16.88 4.04 -24.08
N VAL A 314 17.85 4.13 -24.99
CA VAL A 314 17.98 3.23 -26.13
C VAL A 314 18.81 2.03 -25.68
N ILE A 315 18.26 0.83 -25.77
CA ILE A 315 18.95 -0.43 -25.46
C ILE A 315 18.88 -1.30 -26.71
N ASP A 316 20.03 -1.82 -27.17
CA ASP A 316 20.14 -2.65 -28.37
C ASP A 316 19.44 -2.06 -29.61
N GLY A 317 19.59 -0.74 -29.79
CA GLY A 317 18.97 0.01 -30.89
C GLY A 317 17.47 0.28 -30.75
N ARG A 318 16.81 -0.22 -29.68
CA ARG A 318 15.39 0.06 -29.38
C ARG A 318 15.25 1.24 -28.44
N ALA A 319 14.67 2.33 -28.92
CA ALA A 319 14.27 3.45 -28.07
C ALA A 319 13.06 3.07 -27.22
N HIS A 320 13.15 3.26 -25.90
CA HIS A 320 12.06 2.96 -24.98
C HIS A 320 11.20 4.18 -24.69
N THR A 321 9.92 3.93 -24.44
CA THR A 321 9.00 4.95 -23.95
C THR A 321 7.97 4.31 -23.05
N PHE A 322 7.66 5.00 -21.95
CA PHE A 322 6.80 4.52 -20.89
C PHE A 322 5.52 5.37 -20.79
N THR A 323 4.39 4.67 -20.68
CA THR A 323 3.06 5.23 -20.42
C THR A 323 2.34 4.36 -19.40
N PHE A 324 1.34 4.88 -18.68
CA PHE A 324 0.49 4.01 -17.87
C PHE A 324 -0.25 2.97 -18.73
N GLY A 325 -0.57 1.85 -18.11
CA GLY A 325 -1.38 0.81 -18.72
C GLY A 325 -2.83 1.25 -18.93
N ARG A 326 -3.58 0.44 -19.68
CA ARG A 326 -5.00 0.69 -19.99
C ARG A 326 -5.91 0.60 -18.76
N GLN A 327 -5.49 -0.14 -17.74
CA GLN A 327 -6.27 -0.31 -16.52
C GLN A 327 -6.02 0.88 -15.58
N LEU A 328 -6.99 1.78 -15.57
CA LEU A 328 -7.13 2.89 -14.64
C LEU A 328 -8.45 2.69 -13.90
N ASP A 329 -8.39 2.65 -12.58
CA ASP A 329 -9.58 2.59 -11.71
C ASP A 329 -9.65 3.90 -10.91
N VAL A 330 -10.75 4.62 -11.02
CA VAL A 330 -10.97 5.90 -10.30
C VAL A 330 -12.32 5.82 -9.61
N ARG A 331 -12.31 6.00 -8.30
CA ARG A 331 -13.50 5.91 -7.46
C ARG A 331 -13.61 7.14 -6.57
N THR A 332 -14.75 7.80 -6.59
CA THR A 332 -15.04 8.89 -5.64
C THR A 332 -15.09 8.34 -4.22
N ILE A 333 -14.47 9.06 -3.28
CA ILE A 333 -14.52 8.72 -1.86
C ILE A 333 -15.52 9.66 -1.19
N ARG A 334 -16.64 9.13 -0.72
CA ARG A 334 -17.71 9.92 -0.06
C ARG A 334 -17.43 10.04 1.43
N SER A 335 -17.94 11.09 2.05
CA SER A 335 -17.82 11.28 3.51
C SER A 335 -18.59 10.22 4.31
N ALA A 336 -19.66 9.65 3.74
CA ALA A 336 -20.42 8.56 4.36
C ALA A 336 -19.61 7.26 4.48
N ASP A 337 -18.70 6.99 3.54
CA ASP A 337 -17.78 5.83 3.55
C ASP A 337 -16.88 5.78 4.80
N PHE A 338 -16.89 6.86 5.58
CA PHE A 338 -16.11 7.02 6.80
C PHE A 338 -16.93 6.98 8.09
N ASN A 339 -18.25 7.20 8.01
CA ASN A 339 -19.14 7.27 9.16
C ASN A 339 -19.79 5.92 9.48
N ASP A 340 -19.93 5.02 8.49
CA ASP A 340 -20.65 3.75 8.65
C ASP A 340 -19.81 2.59 9.21
N GLY A 341 -18.66 2.88 9.84
CA GLY A 341 -17.80 1.82 10.39
C GLY A 341 -17.22 0.86 9.35
N GLN A 342 -17.40 1.13 8.04
CA GLN A 342 -16.56 0.53 7.02
C GLN A 342 -15.15 1.05 7.25
N GLU A 343 -14.33 0.18 7.85
CA GLU A 343 -12.89 0.38 7.86
C GLU A 343 -12.46 0.67 6.43
N VAL A 344 -11.74 1.77 6.25
CA VAL A 344 -10.80 1.88 5.14
C VAL A 344 -9.79 0.78 5.41
N THR A 345 -10.12 -0.44 4.98
CA THR A 345 -9.25 -1.60 5.18
C THR A 345 -7.90 -1.26 4.58
N GLU A 346 -6.83 -1.81 5.14
CA GLU A 346 -5.46 -1.58 4.65
C GLU A 346 -5.38 -1.73 3.12
N ARG A 347 -6.21 -2.60 2.50
CA ARG A 347 -6.42 -2.79 1.06
C ARG A 347 -6.93 -1.60 0.24
N ALA A 348 -7.43 -0.54 0.87
CA ALA A 348 -7.84 0.68 0.19
C ALA A 348 -6.68 1.69 0.08
N VAL A 349 -5.53 1.43 0.72
CA VAL A 349 -4.35 2.31 0.69
C VAL A 349 -3.03 1.51 0.57
N ALA A 350 -3.09 0.18 0.60
CA ALA A 350 -1.97 -0.76 0.48
C ALA A 350 -2.39 -2.06 -0.27
#